data_AF-A0A7R9LKP9-F1
#
_entry.id   AF-A0A7R9LKP9-F1
#
_cell.length_a   1.000
_cell.length_b   1.000
_cell.length_c   1.000
_cell.angle_alpha   90.00
_cell.angle_beta   90.00
_cell.angle_gamma   90.00
#
_symmetry.space_group_name_H-M   'P 1'
#
loop_
_entity.id
_entity.type
_entity.pdbx_description
1 polymer ?
#
loop_
_entity_poly.entity_id
_entity_poly.type
_entity_poly.pdbx_seq_one_letter_code
_entity_poly.pdbx_strand_id
1 'polypeptide(L)'
;MELCSLANVTRNSLSAINRLVAKQNPSRILEWFGLQDTDLYIYISLFIAYTAIDTLASHERQTLNTKLESIRIAKNESIVDNKSDTKINAKPESKQSLNDQIQDIWVLTKRAQLVSIRNPHVIWLRFLFMIISLFTKLMMYSGVKVGQWGGGECADRESVLARLSEFGSRESTERFRALQQNCSYILSNILFIHAVNIGPTLMTFTVELNIFVKEHFNKWYTCWSYFTARSLVDIPIVLILTIMFSTIMWWITGQVWDGWRFSAHLLIMILLALVSHSLGLLVSAIFMNNIRVCLWSFTIFIAPQMLLSGALIPIRVLPSYLQTF
;
A
#
# COMPACT_ATOMS: atom_id res chain seq x y z
N MET A 1 -2.11 -30.25 -8.78
CA MET A 1 -1.47 -31.07 -7.73
C MET A 1 -0.47 -30.29 -6.86
N GLU A 2 0.10 -29.16 -7.32
CA GLU A 2 1.10 -28.41 -6.52
C GLU A 2 0.52 -27.56 -5.36
N LEU A 3 -0.75 -27.13 -5.42
CA LEU A 3 -1.42 -26.40 -4.33
C LEU A 3 -1.69 -27.28 -3.09
N CYS A 4 -1.81 -28.61 -3.26
CA CYS A 4 -1.98 -29.54 -2.14
C CYS A 4 -0.66 -29.79 -1.38
N SER A 5 0.47 -29.69 -2.08
CA SER A 5 1.82 -29.82 -1.51
C SER A 5 2.15 -28.63 -0.61
N LEU A 6 1.92 -27.40 -1.09
CA LEU A 6 2.19 -26.18 -0.33
C LEU A 6 1.28 -26.02 0.90
N ALA A 7 0.02 -26.47 0.79
CA ALA A 7 -0.93 -26.53 1.89
C ALA A 7 -0.55 -27.56 2.96
N ASN A 8 0.04 -28.71 2.58
CA ASN A 8 0.53 -29.70 3.53
C ASN A 8 1.82 -29.25 4.26
N VAL A 9 2.70 -28.51 3.58
CA VAL A 9 3.92 -27.95 4.19
C VAL A 9 3.59 -26.84 5.20
N THR A 10 2.62 -25.97 4.89
CA THR A 10 2.13 -24.94 5.82
C THR A 10 1.30 -25.53 6.98
N ARG A 11 0.51 -26.58 6.73
CA ARG A 11 -0.21 -27.35 7.77
C ARG A 11 0.75 -28.04 8.74
N ASN A 12 1.80 -28.69 8.24
CA ASN A 12 2.76 -29.40 9.09
C ASN A 12 3.61 -28.43 9.91
N SER A 13 4.01 -27.28 9.35
CA SER A 13 4.78 -26.25 10.07
C SER A 13 3.96 -25.55 11.15
N LEU A 14 2.71 -25.15 10.89
CA LEU A 14 1.85 -24.58 11.94
C LEU A 14 1.49 -25.60 13.03
N SER A 15 1.28 -26.88 12.67
CA SER A 15 1.03 -27.92 13.67
C SER A 15 2.27 -28.22 14.52
N ALA A 16 3.46 -28.11 13.94
CA ALA A 16 4.73 -28.27 14.64
C ALA A 16 4.98 -27.10 15.59
N ILE A 17 4.70 -25.87 15.16
CA ILE A 17 4.79 -24.67 16.01
C ILE A 17 3.79 -24.76 17.17
N ASN A 18 2.53 -25.13 16.91
CA ASN A 18 1.55 -25.31 17.99
C ASN A 18 1.93 -26.45 18.96
N ARG A 19 2.52 -27.55 18.47
CA ARG A 19 3.02 -28.63 19.35
C ARG A 19 4.27 -28.23 20.13
N LEU A 20 5.13 -27.36 19.57
CA LEU A 20 6.31 -26.83 20.26
C LEU A 20 5.91 -25.80 21.33
N VAL A 21 4.99 -24.90 21.01
CA VAL A 21 4.45 -23.89 21.93
C VAL A 21 3.60 -24.53 23.04
N ALA A 22 2.82 -25.58 22.73
CA ALA A 22 2.05 -26.30 23.74
C ALA A 22 2.89 -27.25 24.62
N LYS A 23 4.08 -27.67 24.17
CA LYS A 23 5.00 -28.53 24.96
C LYS A 23 5.99 -27.76 25.82
N GLN A 24 6.26 -26.49 25.54
CA GLN A 24 7.16 -25.67 26.34
C GLN A 24 6.42 -24.94 27.46
N ASN A 25 6.99 -25.00 28.67
CA ASN A 25 6.48 -24.23 29.81
C ASN A 25 6.35 -22.75 29.41
N PRO A 26 5.16 -22.13 29.58
CA PRO A 26 4.86 -20.79 29.05
C PRO A 26 5.76 -19.68 29.61
N SER A 27 6.41 -19.91 30.77
CA SER A 27 7.40 -19.01 31.36
C SER A 27 8.68 -18.85 30.53
N ARG A 28 9.06 -19.84 29.73
CA ARG A 28 10.31 -19.81 28.95
C ARG A 28 10.23 -18.97 27.66
N ILE A 29 9.02 -18.75 27.15
CA ILE A 29 8.78 -17.86 26.00
C ILE A 29 8.88 -16.39 26.42
N LEU A 30 8.51 -16.06 27.66
CA LEU A 30 8.66 -14.73 28.25
C LEU A 30 10.15 -14.35 28.44
N GLU A 31 11.01 -15.32 28.77
CA GLU A 31 12.47 -15.13 28.82
C GLU A 31 13.08 -14.76 27.46
N TRP A 32 12.56 -15.32 26.36
CA TRP A 32 13.04 -15.01 25.01
C TRP A 32 12.75 -13.57 24.57
N PHE A 33 11.68 -12.98 25.10
CA PHE A 33 11.30 -11.59 24.82
C PHE A 33 11.69 -10.62 25.95
N GLY A 34 12.31 -11.11 27.03
CA GLY A 34 12.79 -10.29 28.15
C GLY A 34 11.70 -9.54 28.92
N LEU A 35 10.45 -10.02 28.88
CA LEU A 35 9.29 -9.33 29.45
C LEU A 35 8.78 -10.09 30.67
N GLN A 36 8.70 -9.39 31.81
CA GLN A 36 8.38 -9.96 33.13
C GLN A 36 6.92 -9.68 33.58
N ASP A 37 6.13 -8.96 32.77
CA ASP A 37 4.80 -8.50 33.15
C ASP A 37 3.64 -9.42 32.69
N THR A 38 2.80 -9.78 33.66
CA THR A 38 1.66 -10.71 33.54
C THR A 38 0.50 -10.20 32.67
N ASP A 39 0.39 -8.88 32.45
CA ASP A 39 -0.75 -8.28 31.75
C ASP A 39 -0.66 -8.45 30.23
N LEU A 40 0.55 -8.54 29.67
CA LEU A 40 0.77 -8.78 28.24
C LEU A 40 0.43 -10.24 27.84
N TYR A 41 0.48 -11.17 28.79
CA TYR A 41 0.08 -12.56 28.60
C TYR A 41 -1.38 -12.69 28.18
N ILE A 42 -2.28 -11.90 28.78
CA ILE A 42 -3.72 -11.90 28.45
C ILE A 42 -3.93 -11.42 27.01
N TYR A 43 -3.22 -10.39 26.57
CA TYR A 43 -3.33 -9.87 25.21
C TYR A 43 -2.74 -10.82 24.16
N ILE A 44 -1.59 -11.43 24.42
CA ILE A 44 -0.97 -12.40 23.50
C ILE A 44 -1.81 -13.68 23.43
N SER A 45 -2.32 -14.17 24.55
CA SER A 45 -3.22 -15.34 24.58
C SER A 45 -4.58 -15.06 23.92
N LEU A 46 -5.15 -13.87 24.09
CA LEU A 46 -6.33 -13.41 23.34
C LEU A 46 -6.05 -13.29 21.84
N PHE A 47 -4.87 -12.81 21.44
CA PHE A 47 -4.49 -12.70 20.03
C PHE A 47 -4.31 -14.09 19.39
N ILE A 48 -3.64 -15.01 20.09
CA ILE A 48 -3.52 -16.40 19.65
C ILE A 48 -4.89 -17.08 19.59
N ALA A 49 -5.77 -16.87 20.57
CA ALA A 49 -7.14 -17.38 20.56
C ALA A 49 -7.97 -16.78 19.41
N TYR A 50 -7.83 -15.48 19.14
CA TYR A 50 -8.50 -14.80 18.03
C TYR A 50 -8.03 -15.35 16.67
N THR A 51 -6.73 -15.54 16.48
CA THR A 51 -6.20 -16.16 15.25
C THR A 51 -6.63 -17.62 15.11
N ALA A 52 -6.73 -18.38 16.21
CA ALA A 52 -7.25 -19.74 16.20
C ALA A 52 -8.75 -19.79 15.82
N ILE A 53 -9.56 -18.88 16.35
CA ILE A 53 -10.99 -18.74 15.98
C ILE A 53 -11.12 -18.36 14.50
N ASP A 54 -10.30 -17.44 14.00
CA ASP A 54 -10.31 -17.03 12.60
C ASP A 54 -9.88 -18.18 11.67
N THR A 55 -8.92 -19.02 12.10
CA THR A 55 -8.58 -20.24 11.37
C THR A 55 -9.73 -21.26 11.35
N LEU A 56 -10.47 -21.41 12.45
CA LEU A 56 -11.64 -22.30 12.52
C LEU A 56 -12.77 -21.80 11.61
N ALA A 57 -13.05 -20.49 11.65
CA ALA A 57 -14.03 -19.85 10.78
C ALA A 57 -13.64 -19.93 9.30
N SER A 58 -12.33 -19.88 8.98
CA SER A 58 -11.84 -20.09 7.63
C SER A 58 -12.02 -21.53 7.14
N HIS A 59 -11.88 -22.54 8.01
CA HIS A 59 -12.12 -23.95 7.71
C HIS A 59 -13.60 -24.21 7.37
N GLU A 60 -14.53 -23.68 8.16
CA GLU A 60 -15.97 -23.78 7.85
C GLU A 60 -16.31 -23.09 6.53
N ARG A 61 -15.77 -21.90 6.28
CA ARG A 61 -15.96 -21.19 4.99
C ARG A 61 -15.41 -21.98 3.81
N GLN A 62 -14.28 -22.65 3.96
CA GLN A 62 -13.70 -23.46 2.88
C GLN A 62 -14.58 -24.68 2.58
N THR A 63 -15.14 -25.31 3.61
CA THR A 63 -16.08 -26.44 3.49
C THR A 63 -17.41 -26.01 2.86
N LEU A 64 -17.88 -24.81 3.18
CA LEU A 64 -19.09 -24.24 2.61
C LEU A 64 -18.88 -23.83 1.15
N ASN A 65 -17.71 -23.29 0.83
CA ASN A 65 -17.34 -22.92 -0.54
C ASN A 65 -17.17 -24.14 -1.44
N THR A 66 -16.61 -25.26 -0.97
CA THR A 66 -16.56 -26.49 -1.77
C THR A 66 -17.94 -27.07 -2.04
N LYS A 67 -18.86 -27.01 -1.06
CA LYS A 67 -20.26 -27.37 -1.25
C LYS A 67 -21.00 -26.42 -2.21
N LEU A 68 -20.71 -25.13 -2.15
CA LEU A 68 -21.27 -24.13 -3.07
C LEU A 68 -20.76 -24.33 -4.50
N GLU A 69 -19.49 -24.69 -4.64
CA GLU A 69 -18.88 -24.91 -5.95
C GLU A 69 -19.42 -26.17 -6.62
N SER A 70 -19.69 -27.24 -5.87
CA SER A 70 -20.37 -28.43 -6.42
C SER A 70 -21.81 -28.14 -6.85
N ILE A 71 -22.55 -27.30 -6.10
CA ILE A 71 -23.89 -26.83 -6.50
C ILE A 71 -23.82 -25.93 -7.74
N ARG A 72 -22.80 -25.08 -7.85
CA ARG A 72 -22.56 -24.22 -9.03
C ARG A 72 -22.25 -25.03 -10.28
N ILE A 73 -21.45 -26.08 -10.16
CA ILE A 73 -21.12 -26.98 -11.28
C ILE A 73 -22.40 -27.68 -11.75
N ALA A 74 -23.20 -28.23 -10.84
CA ALA A 74 -24.50 -28.84 -11.19
C ALA A 74 -25.49 -27.84 -11.83
N LYS A 75 -25.48 -26.58 -11.38
CA LYS A 75 -26.29 -25.52 -11.99
C LYS A 75 -25.74 -25.05 -13.34
N ASN A 76 -24.43 -25.10 -13.55
CA ASN A 76 -23.81 -24.73 -14.82
C ASN A 76 -23.99 -25.82 -15.88
N GLU A 77 -23.97 -27.10 -15.51
CA GLU A 77 -24.33 -28.20 -16.43
C GLU A 77 -25.77 -28.03 -16.95
N SER A 78 -26.72 -27.71 -16.08
CA SER A 78 -28.10 -27.40 -16.49
C SER A 78 -28.27 -26.09 -17.27
N ILE A 79 -27.33 -25.14 -17.18
CA ILE A 79 -27.31 -23.92 -17.99
C ILE A 79 -26.62 -24.16 -19.34
N VAL A 80 -25.63 -25.05 -19.43
CA VAL A 80 -24.95 -25.41 -20.69
C VAL A 80 -25.92 -26.12 -21.63
N ASP A 81 -26.84 -26.93 -21.11
CA ASP A 81 -27.97 -27.49 -21.89
C ASP A 81 -28.93 -26.41 -22.42
N ASN A 82 -28.97 -25.22 -21.80
CA ASN A 82 -29.77 -24.07 -22.23
C ASN A 82 -28.98 -23.05 -23.09
N LYS A 83 -27.66 -23.19 -23.24
CA LYS A 83 -26.78 -22.16 -23.84
C LYS A 83 -26.32 -22.49 -25.26
N SER A 84 -26.84 -23.56 -25.87
CA SER A 84 -26.70 -23.77 -27.31
C SER A 84 -27.28 -22.62 -28.15
N ASP A 85 -28.10 -21.74 -27.55
CA ASP A 85 -28.87 -20.73 -28.29
C ASP A 85 -28.35 -19.28 -28.17
N THR A 86 -27.19 -19.01 -27.56
CA THR A 86 -26.67 -17.62 -27.40
C THR A 86 -25.21 -17.46 -27.83
N LYS A 87 -24.97 -17.58 -29.14
CA LYS A 87 -23.75 -17.09 -29.82
C LYS A 87 -24.13 -15.99 -30.81
N ILE A 88 -24.42 -14.79 -30.32
CA ILE A 88 -24.64 -13.62 -31.19
C ILE A 88 -23.83 -12.46 -30.58
N ASN A 89 -22.79 -12.00 -31.29
CA ASN A 89 -21.97 -10.79 -31.04
C ASN A 89 -20.65 -10.89 -30.22
N ALA A 90 -19.80 -11.91 -30.43
CA ALA A 90 -18.41 -11.86 -29.95
C ALA A 90 -17.45 -11.38 -31.07
N LYS A 91 -16.67 -10.31 -30.83
CA LYS A 91 -15.65 -9.82 -31.77
C LYS A 91 -14.36 -10.65 -31.59
N PRO A 92 -13.78 -11.24 -32.67
CA PRO A 92 -12.60 -12.10 -32.54
C PRO A 92 -11.32 -11.30 -32.25
N GLU A 93 -10.60 -11.66 -31.18
CA GLU A 93 -9.38 -11.01 -30.65
C GLU A 93 -8.23 -10.86 -31.66
N SER A 94 -8.14 -11.70 -32.69
CA SER A 94 -6.98 -11.76 -33.60
C SER A 94 -6.99 -10.77 -34.76
N LYS A 95 -8.05 -9.95 -34.92
CA LYS A 95 -8.22 -9.00 -36.05
C LYS A 95 -8.75 -7.63 -35.64
N GLN A 96 -8.44 -7.13 -34.44
CA GLN A 96 -8.89 -5.80 -34.02
C GLN A 96 -7.94 -4.71 -34.51
N SER A 97 -8.38 -3.94 -35.50
CA SER A 97 -7.65 -2.80 -36.08
C SER A 97 -7.27 -1.80 -34.98
N LEU A 98 -6.12 -1.13 -35.13
CA LEU A 98 -5.67 -0.08 -34.21
C LEU A 98 -6.74 1.00 -34.02
N ASN A 99 -7.47 1.34 -35.09
CA ASN A 99 -8.53 2.34 -35.04
C ASN A 99 -9.72 1.91 -34.17
N ASP A 100 -10.06 0.62 -34.19
CA ASP A 100 -11.10 0.05 -33.33
C ASP A 100 -10.67 0.09 -31.86
N GLN A 101 -9.39 -0.21 -31.57
CA GLN A 101 -8.85 -0.14 -30.21
C GLN A 101 -8.89 1.29 -29.65
N ILE A 102 -8.60 2.31 -30.48
CA ILE A 102 -8.68 3.72 -30.08
C ILE A 102 -10.13 4.12 -29.76
N GLN A 103 -11.09 3.67 -30.57
CA GLN A 103 -12.51 3.90 -30.31
C GLN A 103 -12.97 3.23 -29.02
N ASP A 104 -12.56 1.98 -28.78
CA ASP A 104 -12.84 1.24 -27.55
C ASP A 104 -12.28 1.99 -26.33
N ILE A 105 -11.01 2.44 -26.39
CA ILE A 105 -10.37 3.24 -25.34
C ILE A 105 -11.17 4.51 -25.07
N TRP A 106 -11.56 5.25 -26.12
CA TRP A 106 -12.32 6.50 -25.95
C TRP A 106 -13.66 6.29 -25.23
N VAL A 107 -14.42 5.26 -25.65
CA VAL A 107 -15.71 4.91 -25.03
C VAL A 107 -15.50 4.47 -23.57
N LEU A 108 -14.49 3.63 -23.32
CA LEU A 108 -14.14 3.17 -21.98
C LEU A 108 -13.72 4.32 -21.05
N THR A 109 -12.93 5.26 -21.56
CA THR A 109 -12.51 6.45 -20.82
C THR A 109 -13.72 7.31 -20.46
N LYS A 110 -14.66 7.55 -21.39
CA LYS A 110 -15.90 8.29 -21.09
C LYS A 110 -16.75 7.60 -20.03
N ARG A 111 -16.88 6.26 -20.11
CA ARG A 111 -17.56 5.46 -19.08
C ARG A 111 -16.87 5.60 -17.72
N ALA A 112 -15.54 5.45 -17.67
CA ALA A 112 -14.77 5.55 -16.43
C ALA A 112 -14.86 6.96 -15.81
N GLN A 113 -14.83 8.01 -16.63
CA GLN A 113 -15.03 9.40 -16.18
C GLN A 113 -16.42 9.60 -15.57
N LEU A 114 -17.48 9.12 -16.22
CA LEU A 114 -18.85 9.22 -15.69
C LEU A 114 -19.02 8.46 -14.38
N VAL A 115 -18.40 7.27 -14.26
CA VAL A 115 -18.42 6.50 -13.01
C VAL A 115 -17.71 7.26 -11.89
N SER A 116 -16.55 7.86 -12.17
CA SER A 116 -15.80 8.66 -11.21
C SER A 116 -16.59 9.89 -10.74
N ILE A 117 -17.27 10.58 -11.65
CA ILE A 117 -18.12 11.75 -11.33
C ILE A 117 -19.37 11.33 -10.54
N ARG A 118 -20.03 10.23 -10.92
CA ARG A 118 -21.26 9.76 -10.28
C ARG A 118 -21.02 9.23 -8.87
N ASN A 119 -19.82 8.70 -8.60
CA ASN A 119 -19.44 8.12 -7.32
C ASN A 119 -18.37 9.00 -6.62
N PRO A 120 -18.74 10.19 -6.14
CA PRO A 120 -17.76 11.12 -5.58
C PRO A 120 -17.14 10.61 -4.29
N HIS A 121 -17.74 9.61 -3.62
CA HIS A 121 -17.27 9.07 -2.34
C HIS A 121 -15.81 8.59 -2.37
N VAL A 122 -15.32 8.07 -3.50
CA VAL A 122 -13.92 7.64 -3.65
C VAL A 122 -12.97 8.85 -3.67
N ILE A 123 -13.37 9.92 -4.35
CA ILE A 123 -12.61 11.18 -4.38
C ILE A 123 -12.66 11.82 -3.00
N TRP A 124 -13.83 11.87 -2.36
CA TRP A 124 -14.00 12.35 -0.99
C TRP A 124 -13.15 11.57 0.01
N LEU A 125 -13.00 10.25 -0.15
CA LEU A 125 -12.14 9.44 0.70
C LEU A 125 -10.67 9.90 0.60
N ARG A 126 -10.18 10.22 -0.61
CA ARG A 126 -8.83 10.79 -0.81
C ARG A 126 -8.70 12.15 -0.14
N PHE A 127 -9.69 13.03 -0.30
CA PHE A 127 -9.72 14.33 0.38
C PHE A 127 -9.77 14.20 1.90
N LEU A 128 -10.52 13.24 2.43
CA LEU A 128 -10.60 12.98 3.86
C LEU A 128 -9.24 12.55 4.42
N PHE A 129 -8.56 11.59 3.78
CA PHE A 129 -7.19 11.22 4.17
C PHE A 129 -6.22 12.40 4.08
N MET A 130 -6.39 13.25 3.06
CA MET A 130 -5.62 14.48 2.91
C MET A 130 -5.86 15.45 4.08
N ILE A 131 -7.11 15.70 4.46
CA ILE A 131 -7.49 16.56 5.58
C ILE A 131 -6.98 16.00 6.91
N ILE A 132 -7.12 14.70 7.14
CA ILE A 132 -6.62 14.04 8.35
C ILE A 132 -5.10 14.20 8.45
N SER A 133 -4.37 13.93 7.37
CA SER A 133 -2.91 14.10 7.37
C SER A 133 -2.48 15.56 7.55
N LEU A 134 -3.28 16.52 7.08
CA LEU A 134 -3.10 17.95 7.30
C LEU A 134 -3.25 18.30 8.77
N PHE A 135 -4.34 17.84 9.36
CA PHE A 135 -4.64 18.05 10.77
C PHE A 135 -3.56 17.45 11.66
N THR A 136 -3.13 16.21 11.40
CA THR A 136 -2.05 15.54 12.14
C THR A 136 -0.75 16.34 12.05
N LYS A 137 -0.39 16.86 10.88
CA LYS A 137 0.84 17.66 10.72
C LYS A 137 0.74 19.02 11.37
N LEU A 138 -0.41 19.68 11.27
CA LEU A 138 -0.64 20.94 11.96
C LEU A 138 -0.49 20.73 13.47
N MET A 139 -1.13 19.71 14.04
CA MET A 139 -1.02 19.38 15.47
C MET A 139 0.39 18.99 15.89
N MET A 140 1.10 18.20 15.08
CA MET A 140 2.44 17.72 15.43
C MET A 140 3.53 18.79 15.27
N TYR A 141 3.39 19.69 14.28
CA TYR A 141 4.43 20.67 13.93
C TYR A 141 4.10 22.11 14.35
N SER A 142 2.95 22.37 15.00
CA SER A 142 2.56 23.72 15.45
C SER A 142 3.58 24.40 16.40
N GLY A 143 4.49 23.65 17.02
CA GLY A 143 5.50 24.18 17.94
C GLY A 143 6.96 24.00 17.51
N VAL A 144 7.22 23.38 16.35
CA VAL A 144 8.57 22.99 15.92
C VAL A 144 8.90 23.62 14.56
N LYS A 145 10.03 24.33 14.48
CA LYS A 145 10.50 24.96 13.23
C LYS A 145 11.28 23.95 12.37
N VAL A 146 10.57 23.23 11.50
CA VAL A 146 11.13 22.18 10.60
C VAL A 146 11.80 22.77 9.34
N GLY A 147 11.85 24.09 9.21
CA GLY A 147 12.50 24.78 8.09
C GLY A 147 13.91 25.28 8.37
N GLN A 148 14.50 24.99 9.53
CA GLN A 148 15.79 25.57 9.90
C GLN A 148 16.95 24.93 9.16
N TRP A 149 17.86 25.77 8.68
CA TRP A 149 19.09 25.36 8.02
C TRP A 149 19.98 24.67 9.06
N GLY A 150 20.31 23.39 8.87
CA GLY A 150 21.10 22.59 9.81
C GLY A 150 22.57 23.03 9.95
N GLY A 151 23.01 24.01 9.14
CA GLY A 151 24.33 24.62 9.24
C GLY A 151 25.47 23.69 8.80
N GLY A 152 25.99 23.92 7.60
CA GLY A 152 27.28 23.36 7.21
C GLY A 152 27.67 23.68 5.78
N GLU A 153 28.48 24.72 5.61
CA GLU A 153 29.46 24.73 4.52
C GLU A 153 30.39 23.52 4.69
N CYS A 154 30.90 22.96 3.59
CA CYS A 154 31.89 21.88 3.62
C CYS A 154 33.08 22.34 4.47
N ALA A 155 33.23 21.73 5.65
CA ALA A 155 34.26 22.10 6.61
C ALA A 155 35.65 21.78 6.03
N ASP A 156 36.50 22.80 5.95
CA ASP A 156 37.90 22.65 5.59
C ASP A 156 38.64 21.81 6.66
N ARG A 157 39.67 21.05 6.27
CA ARG A 157 40.27 19.98 7.09
C ARG A 157 40.79 20.46 8.46
N GLU A 158 41.16 21.73 8.55
CA GLU A 158 41.66 22.40 9.76
C GLU A 158 40.54 22.76 10.77
N SER A 159 39.33 23.00 10.28
CA SER A 159 38.15 23.32 11.11
C SER A 159 37.55 22.10 11.81
N VAL A 160 37.94 20.88 11.40
CA VAL A 160 37.44 19.62 11.95
C VAL A 160 38.00 19.36 13.35
N LEU A 161 39.30 19.59 13.59
CA LEU A 161 39.90 19.40 14.90
C LEU A 161 39.40 20.43 15.93
N ALA A 162 39.15 21.67 15.49
CA ALA A 162 38.50 22.69 16.31
C ALA A 162 37.04 22.31 16.65
N ARG A 163 36.25 21.83 15.68
CA ARG A 163 34.86 21.39 15.90
C ARG A 163 34.74 20.08 16.69
N LEU A 164 35.75 19.20 16.63
CA LEU A 164 35.80 17.99 17.44
C LEU A 164 35.97 18.30 18.93
N SER A 165 36.63 19.42 19.28
CA SER A 165 36.72 19.89 20.67
C SER A 165 35.40 20.49 21.21
N GLU A 166 34.48 20.87 20.32
CA GLU A 166 33.12 21.34 20.65
C GLU A 166 32.03 20.26 20.46
N PHE A 167 32.42 19.04 20.05
CA PHE A 167 31.53 17.91 19.80
C PHE A 167 31.01 17.35 21.13
N GLY A 168 30.04 18.05 21.69
CA GLY A 168 29.54 17.88 23.06
C GLY A 168 28.82 19.13 23.57
N SER A 169 28.96 20.27 22.89
CA SER A 169 28.23 21.50 23.21
C SER A 169 26.75 21.38 22.85
N ARG A 170 25.90 22.06 23.64
CA ARG A 170 24.44 22.13 23.48
C ARG A 170 24.03 22.51 22.03
N GLU A 171 24.86 23.29 21.33
CA GLU A 171 24.64 23.72 19.95
C GLU A 171 24.71 22.57 18.92
N SER A 172 25.69 21.67 19.05
CA SER A 172 25.83 20.50 18.15
C SER A 172 24.61 19.55 18.24
N THR A 173 24.04 19.42 19.44
CA THR A 173 22.86 18.59 19.68
C THR A 173 21.60 19.22 19.06
N GLU A 174 21.45 20.55 19.13
CA GLU A 174 20.35 21.26 18.47
C GLU A 174 20.40 21.14 16.94
N ARG A 175 21.59 21.21 16.34
CA ARG A 175 21.76 21.02 14.88
C ARG A 175 21.37 19.60 14.44
N PHE A 176 21.80 18.58 15.19
CA PHE A 176 21.42 17.20 14.92
C PHE A 176 19.90 16.99 15.07
N ARG A 177 19.27 17.61 16.08
CA ARG A 177 17.80 17.59 16.25
C ARG A 177 17.07 18.22 15.07
N ALA A 178 17.53 19.36 14.57
CA ALA A 178 16.92 20.02 13.40
C ALA A 178 17.03 19.14 12.14
N LEU A 179 18.20 18.54 11.88
CA LEU A 179 18.37 17.60 10.77
C LEU A 179 17.43 16.40 10.89
N GLN A 180 17.36 15.80 12.08
CA GLN A 180 16.49 14.66 12.36
C GLN A 180 15.02 15.03 12.12
N GLN A 181 14.58 16.21 12.58
CA GLN A 181 13.21 16.71 12.37
C GLN A 181 12.88 16.87 10.89
N ASN A 182 13.81 17.41 10.09
CA ASN A 182 13.64 17.59 8.65
C ASN A 182 13.53 16.24 7.93
N CYS A 183 14.39 15.27 8.29
CA CYS A 183 14.34 13.91 7.75
C CYS A 183 13.04 13.20 8.15
N SER A 184 12.62 13.30 9.41
CA SER A 184 11.35 12.73 9.88
C SER A 184 10.14 13.34 9.17
N TYR A 185 10.18 14.65 8.87
CA TYR A 185 9.14 15.32 8.09
C TYR A 185 9.04 14.81 6.65
N ILE A 186 10.19 14.66 5.97
CA ILE A 186 10.22 14.11 4.60
C ILE A 186 9.70 12.67 4.60
N LEU A 187 10.17 11.83 5.54
CA LEU A 187 9.70 10.45 5.68
C LEU A 187 8.20 10.38 5.94
N SER A 188 7.70 11.21 6.87
CA SER A 188 6.26 11.28 7.16
C SER A 188 5.45 11.62 5.91
N ASN A 189 5.89 12.62 5.13
CA ASN A 189 5.23 12.98 3.85
C ASN A 189 5.17 11.80 2.88
N ILE A 190 6.28 11.08 2.70
CA ILE A 190 6.40 9.91 1.82
C ILE A 190 5.42 8.81 2.26
N LEU A 191 5.34 8.51 3.56
CA LEU A 191 4.42 7.48 4.07
C LEU A 191 2.96 7.88 3.88
N PHE A 192 2.61 9.14 4.14
CA PHE A 192 1.23 9.63 3.97
C PHE A 192 0.79 9.63 2.51
N ILE A 193 1.61 10.11 1.57
CA ILE A 193 1.22 10.12 0.16
C ILE A 193 1.08 8.70 -0.40
N HIS A 194 1.90 7.77 0.09
CA HIS A 194 1.77 6.35 -0.24
C HIS A 194 0.41 5.81 0.22
N ALA A 195 0.04 6.06 1.48
CA ALA A 195 -1.23 5.66 2.07
C ALA A 195 -2.46 6.24 1.34
N VAL A 196 -2.44 7.54 1.04
CA VAL A 196 -3.53 8.25 0.36
C VAL A 196 -3.80 7.70 -1.04
N ASN A 197 -2.76 7.25 -1.75
CA ASN A 197 -2.90 6.77 -3.12
C ASN A 197 -3.24 5.28 -3.21
N ILE A 198 -2.63 4.44 -2.40
CA ILE A 198 -2.81 2.99 -2.52
C ILE A 198 -4.18 2.54 -1.96
N GLY A 199 -4.62 3.05 -0.80
CA GLY A 199 -5.83 2.58 -0.12
C GLY A 199 -7.12 2.71 -0.94
N PRO A 200 -7.48 3.91 -1.42
CA PRO A 200 -8.67 4.11 -2.25
C PRO A 200 -8.58 3.41 -3.62
N THR A 201 -7.38 3.29 -4.18
CA THR A 201 -7.14 2.54 -5.44
C THR A 201 -7.44 1.06 -5.23
N LEU A 202 -6.99 0.48 -4.11
CA LEU A 202 -7.24 -0.93 -3.77
C LEU A 202 -8.73 -1.25 -3.70
N MET A 203 -9.52 -0.42 -3.00
CA MET A 203 -10.96 -0.64 -2.89
C MET A 203 -11.66 -0.56 -4.24
N THR A 204 -11.42 0.54 -4.96
CA THR A 204 -12.18 0.85 -6.17
C THR A 204 -11.85 -0.13 -7.29
N PHE A 205 -10.56 -0.39 -7.51
CA PHE A 205 -10.12 -1.21 -8.62
C PHE A 205 -10.47 -2.69 -8.42
N THR A 206 -10.44 -3.20 -7.17
CA THR A 206 -10.85 -4.58 -6.87
C THR A 206 -12.32 -4.84 -7.25
N VAL A 207 -13.22 -3.89 -6.97
CA VAL A 207 -14.64 -4.03 -7.30
C VAL A 207 -14.86 -3.98 -8.81
N GLU A 208 -14.19 -3.05 -9.51
CA GLU A 208 -14.33 -2.88 -10.95
C GLU A 208 -13.72 -4.05 -11.75
N LEU A 209 -12.60 -4.61 -11.29
CA LEU A 209 -11.95 -5.75 -11.93
C LEU A 209 -12.87 -6.98 -12.05
N ASN A 210 -13.72 -7.21 -11.05
CA ASN A 210 -14.69 -8.32 -11.08
C ASN A 210 -15.73 -8.18 -12.22
N ILE A 211 -16.01 -6.95 -12.65
CA ILE A 211 -16.88 -6.65 -13.78
C ILE A 211 -16.09 -6.81 -15.08
N PHE A 212 -14.89 -6.24 -15.13
CA PHE A 212 -13.96 -6.34 -16.26
C PHE A 212 -13.74 -7.79 -16.71
N VAL A 213 -13.49 -8.71 -15.78
CA VAL A 213 -13.26 -10.12 -16.11
C VAL A 213 -14.43 -10.72 -16.90
N LYS A 214 -15.68 -10.39 -16.54
CA LYS A 214 -16.87 -10.86 -17.26
C LYS A 214 -16.98 -10.23 -18.65
N GLU A 215 -16.68 -8.94 -18.77
CA GLU A 215 -16.69 -8.21 -20.04
C GLU A 215 -15.57 -8.70 -20.98
N HIS A 216 -14.41 -9.07 -20.43
CA HIS A 216 -13.29 -9.64 -21.16
C HIS A 216 -13.60 -11.06 -21.67
N PHE A 217 -14.23 -11.92 -20.86
CA PHE A 217 -14.69 -13.24 -21.32
C PHE A 217 -15.72 -13.16 -22.46
N ASN A 218 -16.53 -12.09 -22.48
CA ASN A 218 -17.45 -11.81 -23.58
C ASN A 218 -16.77 -11.18 -24.81
N LYS A 219 -15.45 -10.94 -24.77
CA LYS A 219 -14.64 -10.35 -25.85
C LYS A 219 -15.18 -9.01 -26.37
N TRP A 220 -15.69 -8.17 -25.46
CA TRP A 220 -16.18 -6.84 -25.84
C TRP A 220 -15.04 -5.87 -26.16
N TYR A 221 -13.90 -6.01 -25.49
CA TYR A 221 -12.70 -5.19 -25.70
C TYR A 221 -11.45 -5.92 -25.18
N THR A 222 -10.27 -5.45 -25.60
CA THR A 222 -8.99 -6.03 -25.17
C THR A 222 -8.61 -5.56 -23.77
N CYS A 223 -7.85 -6.39 -23.06
CA CYS A 223 -7.31 -6.07 -21.73
C CYS A 223 -6.50 -4.76 -21.75
N TRP A 224 -5.66 -4.57 -22.79
CA TRP A 224 -4.84 -3.37 -22.95
C TRP A 224 -5.68 -2.10 -23.08
N SER A 225 -6.77 -2.13 -23.85
CA SER A 225 -7.67 -0.98 -24.02
C SER A 225 -8.29 -0.54 -22.69
N TYR A 226 -8.66 -1.49 -21.84
CA TYR A 226 -9.22 -1.21 -20.52
C TYR A 226 -8.21 -0.57 -19.57
N PHE A 227 -7.02 -1.14 -19.43
CA PHE A 227 -5.99 -0.60 -18.54
C PHE A 227 -5.53 0.79 -18.96
N THR A 228 -5.35 1.03 -20.25
CA THR A 228 -5.01 2.36 -20.80
C THR A 228 -6.13 3.36 -20.55
N ALA A 229 -7.37 3.00 -20.87
CA ALA A 229 -8.53 3.87 -20.65
C ALA A 229 -8.71 4.24 -19.17
N ARG A 230 -8.49 3.28 -18.27
CA ARG A 230 -8.57 3.51 -16.82
C ARG A 230 -7.46 4.43 -16.32
N SER A 231 -6.22 4.17 -16.73
CA SER A 231 -5.05 4.95 -16.32
C SER A 231 -5.18 6.42 -16.74
N LEU A 232 -5.73 6.68 -17.93
CA LEU A 232 -5.99 8.04 -18.42
C LEU A 232 -6.97 8.85 -17.54
N VAL A 233 -7.89 8.18 -16.84
CA VAL A 233 -8.84 8.85 -15.93
C VAL A 233 -8.21 9.09 -14.56
N ASP A 234 -7.44 8.13 -14.06
CA ASP A 234 -6.91 8.19 -12.69
C ASP A 234 -5.66 9.08 -12.57
N ILE A 235 -4.74 9.05 -13.55
CA ILE A 235 -3.50 9.86 -13.56
C ILE A 235 -3.76 11.36 -13.30
N PRO A 236 -4.65 12.06 -14.04
CA PRO A 236 -4.86 13.49 -13.82
C PRO A 236 -5.42 13.79 -12.41
N ILE A 237 -6.28 12.92 -11.89
CA ILE A 237 -6.84 13.08 -10.54
C ILE A 237 -5.73 12.91 -9.49
N VAL A 238 -4.90 11.88 -9.62
CA VAL A 238 -3.76 11.63 -8.72
C VAL A 238 -2.77 12.81 -8.76
N LEU A 239 -2.46 13.35 -9.93
CA LEU A 239 -1.54 14.48 -10.08
C LEU A 239 -2.07 15.75 -9.41
N ILE A 240 -3.31 16.14 -9.69
CA ILE A 240 -3.91 17.36 -9.12
C ILE A 240 -3.94 17.26 -7.59
N LEU A 241 -4.40 16.14 -7.04
CA LEU A 241 -4.46 15.94 -5.59
C LEU A 241 -3.07 15.95 -4.94
N THR A 242 -2.08 15.33 -5.58
CA THR A 242 -0.70 15.27 -5.06
C THR A 242 -0.02 16.65 -5.08
N ILE A 243 -0.22 17.42 -6.15
CA ILE A 243 0.32 18.78 -6.25
C ILE A 243 -0.32 19.67 -5.18
N MET A 244 -1.64 19.60 -5.05
CA MET A 244 -2.38 20.39 -4.07
C MET A 244 -1.95 20.03 -2.64
N PHE A 245 -1.85 18.75 -2.32
CA PHE A 245 -1.32 18.26 -1.05
C PHE A 245 0.10 18.78 -0.76
N SER A 246 1.03 18.57 -1.68
CA SER A 246 2.44 18.93 -1.47
C SER A 246 2.61 20.44 -1.30
N THR A 247 1.83 21.24 -2.04
CA THR A 247 1.81 22.69 -1.91
C THR A 247 1.33 23.11 -0.53
N ILE A 248 0.16 22.63 -0.08
CA ILE A 248 -0.38 23.00 1.24
C ILE A 248 0.56 22.57 2.37
N MET A 249 1.15 21.38 2.27
CA MET A 249 2.10 20.89 3.29
C MET A 249 3.35 21.76 3.39
N TRP A 250 3.86 22.25 2.26
CA TRP A 250 4.99 23.18 2.23
C TRP A 250 4.69 24.49 2.96
N TRP A 251 3.49 25.04 2.73
CA TRP A 251 3.03 26.27 3.40
C TRP A 251 2.89 26.09 4.91
N ILE A 252 2.26 25.00 5.38
CA ILE A 252 2.03 24.77 6.81
C ILE A 252 3.33 24.57 7.57
N THR A 253 4.31 23.91 6.96
CA THR A 253 5.57 23.58 7.62
C THR A 253 6.53 24.77 7.66
N GLY A 254 6.26 25.82 6.87
CA GLY A 254 7.10 27.02 6.81
C GLY A 254 8.51 26.72 6.31
N GLN A 255 8.64 25.79 5.34
CA GLN A 255 9.93 25.42 4.76
C GLN A 255 10.54 26.59 3.99
N VAL A 256 11.87 26.65 3.91
CA VAL A 256 12.59 27.72 3.20
C VAL A 256 12.12 27.84 1.75
N TRP A 257 11.69 29.04 1.36
CA TRP A 257 11.24 29.37 0.01
C TRP A 257 12.41 29.40 -0.98
N ASP A 258 12.68 28.24 -1.58
CA ASP A 258 13.65 28.07 -2.65
C ASP A 258 12.99 27.25 -3.76
N GLY A 259 12.91 27.83 -4.97
CA GLY A 259 12.19 27.23 -6.11
C GLY A 259 12.74 25.86 -6.50
N TRP A 260 14.05 25.66 -6.41
CA TRP A 260 14.69 24.38 -6.68
C TRP A 260 14.25 23.31 -5.67
N ARG A 261 14.27 23.65 -4.37
CA ARG A 261 13.91 22.72 -3.29
C ARG A 261 12.43 22.32 -3.36
N PHE A 262 11.56 23.29 -3.62
CA PHE A 262 10.14 23.03 -3.79
C PHE A 262 9.87 22.15 -5.02
N SER A 263 10.49 22.44 -6.16
CA SER A 263 10.33 21.65 -7.39
C SER A 263 10.83 20.20 -7.21
N ALA A 264 11.98 20.02 -6.55
CA ALA A 264 12.51 18.68 -6.26
C ALA A 264 11.58 17.89 -5.33
N HIS A 265 11.08 18.53 -4.26
CA HIS A 265 10.09 17.91 -3.37
C HIS A 265 8.82 17.52 -4.12
N LEU A 266 8.26 18.44 -4.92
CA LEU A 266 7.06 18.19 -5.71
C LEU A 266 7.23 17.02 -6.68
N LEU A 267 8.38 16.96 -7.38
CA LEU A 267 8.69 15.88 -8.31
C LEU A 267 8.76 14.52 -7.60
N ILE A 268 9.45 14.44 -6.46
CA ILE A 268 9.55 13.20 -5.66
C ILE A 268 8.16 12.75 -5.21
N MET A 269 7.32 13.68 -4.75
CA MET A 269 5.96 13.36 -4.29
C MET A 269 5.06 12.88 -5.43
N ILE A 270 5.17 13.49 -6.62
CA ILE A 270 4.43 13.04 -7.83
C ILE A 270 4.86 11.64 -8.24
N LEU A 271 6.17 11.38 -8.35
CA LEU A 271 6.69 10.07 -8.73
C LEU A 271 6.23 9.00 -7.74
N LEU A 272 6.32 9.31 -6.45
CA LEU A 272 5.87 8.39 -5.40
C LEU A 272 4.37 8.13 -5.47
N ALA A 273 3.53 9.14 -5.72
CA ALA A 273 2.09 8.96 -5.89
C ALA A 273 1.76 8.04 -7.07
N LEU A 274 2.47 8.18 -8.20
CA LEU A 274 2.31 7.32 -9.37
C LEU A 274 2.74 5.87 -9.09
N VAL A 275 3.85 5.69 -8.37
CA VAL A 275 4.33 4.36 -7.95
C VAL A 275 3.31 3.71 -7.01
N SER A 276 2.84 4.41 -5.98
CA SER A 276 1.85 3.90 -5.03
C SER A 276 0.51 3.57 -5.70
N HIS A 277 0.08 4.39 -6.66
CA HIS A 277 -1.13 4.11 -7.43
C HIS A 277 -0.98 2.85 -8.28
N SER A 278 0.17 2.68 -8.95
CA SER A 278 0.48 1.48 -9.75
C SER A 278 0.56 0.21 -8.89
N LEU A 279 1.18 0.29 -7.71
CA LEU A 279 1.20 -0.80 -6.73
C LEU A 279 -0.21 -1.15 -6.26
N GLY A 280 -1.08 -0.14 -6.05
CA GLY A 280 -2.48 -0.35 -5.74
C GLY A 280 -3.22 -1.14 -6.83
N LEU A 281 -3.01 -0.78 -8.10
CA LEU A 281 -3.59 -1.51 -9.23
C LEU A 281 -3.09 -2.96 -9.31
N LEU A 282 -1.78 -3.17 -9.13
CA LEU A 282 -1.15 -4.49 -9.15
C LEU A 282 -1.71 -5.42 -8.06
N VAL A 283 -1.75 -4.94 -6.82
CA VAL A 283 -2.21 -5.73 -5.67
C VAL A 283 -3.70 -6.05 -5.79
N SER A 284 -4.50 -5.09 -6.27
CA SER A 284 -5.92 -5.33 -6.59
C SER A 284 -6.13 -6.38 -7.66
N ALA A 285 -5.28 -6.41 -8.69
CA ALA A 285 -5.35 -7.44 -9.73
C ALA A 285 -5.03 -8.83 -9.17
N ILE A 286 -4.03 -8.94 -8.30
CA ILE A 286 -3.65 -10.20 -7.65
C ILE A 286 -4.78 -10.72 -6.75
N PHE A 287 -5.40 -9.83 -5.95
CA PHE A 287 -6.39 -10.20 -4.95
C PHE A 287 -7.84 -9.88 -5.33
N MET A 288 -8.19 -9.95 -6.63
CA MET A 288 -9.52 -9.56 -7.13
C MET A 288 -10.70 -10.30 -6.48
N ASN A 289 -10.50 -11.55 -6.05
CA ASN A 289 -11.54 -12.40 -5.46
C ASN A 289 -11.82 -12.10 -3.98
N ASN A 290 -10.88 -11.45 -3.28
CA ASN A 290 -10.94 -11.26 -1.83
C ASN A 290 -10.54 -9.83 -1.44
N ILE A 291 -11.51 -8.91 -1.47
CA ILE A 291 -11.28 -7.49 -1.11
C ILE A 291 -10.68 -7.31 0.29
N ARG A 292 -11.04 -8.16 1.25
CA ARG A 292 -10.48 -8.09 2.63
C ARG A 292 -8.97 -8.30 2.64
N VAL A 293 -8.47 -9.31 1.93
CA VAL A 293 -7.03 -9.62 1.87
C VAL A 293 -6.29 -8.50 1.14
N CYS A 294 -6.86 -8.02 0.04
CA CYS A 294 -6.35 -6.88 -0.72
C CYS A 294 -6.11 -5.64 0.16
N LEU A 295 -7.04 -5.35 1.08
CA LEU A 295 -6.92 -4.22 2.01
C LEU A 295 -5.85 -4.42 3.08
N TRP A 296 -5.67 -5.64 3.60
CA TRP A 296 -4.58 -5.93 4.54
C TRP A 296 -3.20 -5.90 3.88
N SER A 297 -3.12 -6.21 2.58
CA SER A 297 -1.85 -6.17 1.82
C SER A 297 -1.21 -4.80 1.80
N PHE A 298 -1.98 -3.72 1.90
CA PHE A 298 -1.47 -2.36 2.03
C PHE A 298 -0.46 -2.20 3.18
N THR A 299 -0.75 -2.76 4.35
CA THR A 299 0.12 -2.67 5.53
C THR A 299 1.48 -3.33 5.28
N ILE A 300 1.50 -4.38 4.45
CA ILE A 300 2.71 -5.11 4.08
C ILE A 300 3.66 -4.23 3.26
N PHE A 301 3.16 -3.24 2.51
CA PHE A 301 4.03 -2.32 1.77
C PHE A 301 4.55 -1.17 2.63
N ILE A 302 3.75 -0.66 3.56
CA ILE A 302 4.18 0.44 4.43
C ILE A 302 5.24 -0.02 5.44
N ALA A 303 5.07 -1.18 6.08
CA ALA A 303 5.94 -1.59 7.18
C ALA A 303 7.42 -1.72 6.76
N PRO A 304 7.77 -2.38 5.64
CA PRO A 304 9.14 -2.42 5.14
C PRO A 304 9.65 -1.03 4.74
N GLN A 305 8.81 -0.19 4.13
CA GLN A 305 9.20 1.17 3.76
C GLN A 305 9.60 2.00 4.98
N MET A 306 8.91 1.82 6.11
CA MET A 306 9.26 2.47 7.38
C MET A 306 10.56 1.92 7.98
N LEU A 307 10.75 0.59 7.92
CA LEU A 307 11.93 -0.08 8.48
C LEU A 307 13.21 0.25 7.70
N LEU A 308 13.14 0.20 6.37
CA LEU A 308 14.27 0.41 5.46
C LEU A 308 14.59 1.89 5.23
N SER A 309 13.74 2.82 5.67
CA SER A 309 14.00 4.26 5.55
C SER A 309 15.24 4.75 6.33
N GLY A 310 15.89 3.90 7.13
CA GLY A 310 17.03 4.29 7.96
C GLY A 310 16.66 5.08 9.23
N ALA A 311 15.37 5.35 9.44
CA ALA A 311 14.86 6.11 10.58
C ALA A 311 14.76 5.28 11.87
N LEU A 312 14.46 3.97 11.76
CA LEU A 312 14.39 3.05 12.89
C LEU A 312 15.73 2.35 13.14
N ILE A 313 16.39 1.91 12.08
CA ILE A 313 17.67 1.19 12.14
C ILE A 313 18.64 1.85 11.15
N PRO A 314 19.85 2.27 11.59
CA PRO A 314 20.82 2.85 10.68
C PRO A 314 21.26 1.86 9.61
N ILE A 315 21.28 2.29 8.35
CA ILE A 315 21.55 1.46 7.14
C ILE A 315 22.87 0.68 7.26
N ARG A 316 23.88 1.25 7.93
CA ARG A 316 25.20 0.62 8.10
C ARG A 316 25.19 -0.66 8.94
N VAL A 317 24.18 -0.84 9.79
CA VAL A 317 24.04 -2.00 10.67
C VAL A 317 23.23 -3.11 10.01
N LEU A 318 22.56 -2.82 8.89
CA LEU A 318 21.81 -3.85 8.16
C LEU A 318 22.78 -4.86 7.54
N PRO A 319 22.43 -6.16 7.50
CA PRO A 319 23.18 -7.16 6.76
C PRO A 319 23.40 -6.75 5.29
N SER A 320 24.53 -7.12 4.70
CA SER A 320 24.94 -6.67 3.35
C SER A 320 23.91 -6.89 2.24
N TYR A 321 23.02 -7.89 2.38
CA TYR A 321 21.96 -8.15 1.40
C TYR A 321 20.80 -7.14 1.43
N LEU A 322 20.61 -6.39 2.53
CA LEU A 322 19.58 -5.34 2.64
C LEU A 322 20.12 -3.92 2.43
N GLN A 323 21.44 -3.72 2.41
CA GLN A 323 22.05 -2.39 2.31
C GLN A 323 21.89 -1.71 0.94
N THR A 324 21.58 -2.48 -0.11
CA THR A 324 21.43 -1.98 -1.48
C THR A 324 20.10 -1.24 -1.72
N PHE A 325 19.13 -1.40 -0.81
CA PHE A 325 17.80 -0.79 -0.86
C PHE A 325 17.68 0.38 0.11
#